data_AF-A0A1Z7M5F0-F1
#
_entry.id   AF-A0A1Z7M5F0-F1
#
_cell.length_a   1.000
_cell.length_b   1.000
_cell.length_c   1.000
_cell.angle_alpha   90.00
_cell.angle_beta   90.00
_cell.angle_gamma   90.00
#
_symmetry.space_group_name_H-M   'P 1'
#
loop_
_entity.id
_entity.type
_entity.pdbx_description
1 polymer ?
#
loop_
_entity_poly.entity_id
_entity_poly.type
_entity_poly.pdbx_seq_one_letter_code
_entity_poly.pdbx_strand_id
1 'polypeptide(L)'
;MRKYELTLTSSYVQDWDFPMAIRELIQNGVDQETVNPNAAFTIEYVDGFIRFTNRNTRLRCNTLLLGRSSKQRSDETVGQFGEGYKIAALVLTRLGKPFVIHNNGKNEVWTCRFVNSQRWAERILTFFVEDLPSPSDDLVIEVGNVTEDEWESLSDIWLGFQDYQAIDTSYGQILTDEDQKDRVYVNGLYIQCNSSMEYGYNFKPEYLTLERDRKSCSSWDAERITSKMIQEAQEKGLLSDEAVYEMLEEGKDDISNAGWGLDGVQREQMAEKFMAAFDEKHQDDFDTDIPEAKRVPIPVAGTSDYRKVTAYGGNPVFVPSTTHRLVDHIAEQRMKDLMDCSAESESLTVKEQLERWKEFYEAYLPNGAAEELERILSQM
;
A
#
# COMPACT_ATOMS: atom_id res chain seq x y z
N MET A 1 -31.91 17.11 29.87
CA MET A 1 -30.51 16.83 29.47
C MET A 1 -29.98 15.62 30.24
N ARG A 2 -29.73 14.50 29.56
CA ARG A 2 -29.10 13.29 30.13
C ARG A 2 -27.58 13.46 30.12
N LYS A 3 -26.87 13.01 31.17
CA LYS A 3 -25.42 13.16 31.33
C LYS A 3 -24.72 11.80 31.27
N TYR A 4 -23.68 11.69 30.44
CA TYR A 4 -22.88 10.48 30.28
C TYR A 4 -21.39 10.81 30.48
N GLU A 5 -20.84 10.36 31.61
CA GLU A 5 -19.42 10.48 31.90
C GLU A 5 -18.64 9.39 31.16
N LEU A 6 -17.69 9.78 30.31
CA LEU A 6 -16.73 8.85 29.72
C LEU A 6 -15.49 8.82 30.61
N THR A 7 -15.00 7.63 30.94
CA THR A 7 -13.76 7.45 31.72
C THR A 7 -12.53 7.72 30.84
N LEU A 8 -12.48 8.89 30.21
CA LEU A 8 -11.41 9.39 29.36
C LEU A 8 -10.97 10.76 29.89
N THR A 9 -9.72 10.85 30.29
CA THR A 9 -9.12 12.11 30.78
C THR A 9 -8.75 13.00 29.60
N SER A 10 -8.64 14.32 29.83
CA SER A 10 -8.18 15.25 28.78
C SER A 10 -6.78 14.95 28.21
N SER A 11 -5.97 14.17 28.94
CA SER A 11 -4.62 13.75 28.56
C SER A 11 -4.55 12.44 27.77
N TYR A 12 -5.68 11.77 27.51
CA TYR A 12 -5.67 10.59 26.65
C TYR A 12 -5.30 11.00 25.21
N VAL A 13 -4.53 10.16 24.50
CA VAL A 13 -4.02 10.42 23.14
C VAL A 13 -3.48 11.84 22.94
N GLN A 14 -2.56 12.28 23.81
CA GLN A 14 -2.01 13.66 23.79
C GLN A 14 -1.29 14.03 22.51
N ASP A 15 -0.75 13.04 21.83
CA ASP A 15 -0.10 13.12 20.53
C ASP A 15 -1.08 13.40 19.37
N TRP A 16 -2.39 13.25 19.59
CA TRP A 16 -3.40 13.50 18.56
C TRP A 16 -3.75 14.97 18.39
N ASP A 17 -3.83 15.39 17.14
CA ASP A 17 -4.14 16.73 16.66
C ASP A 17 -5.47 16.77 15.89
N PHE A 18 -5.76 17.91 15.27
CA PHE A 18 -6.98 18.13 14.51
C PHE A 18 -7.13 17.16 13.32
N PRO A 19 -6.13 17.03 12.41
CA PRO A 19 -6.12 16.02 11.34
C PRO A 19 -6.49 14.61 11.80
N MET A 20 -5.89 14.13 12.89
CA MET A 20 -6.15 12.78 13.40
C MET A 20 -7.59 12.61 13.90
N ALA A 21 -8.15 13.62 14.55
CA ALA A 21 -9.54 13.58 15.01
C ALA A 21 -10.53 13.60 13.84
N ILE A 22 -10.28 14.45 12.82
CA ILE A 22 -11.11 14.51 11.62
C ILE A 22 -11.04 13.21 10.83
N ARG A 23 -9.83 12.64 10.68
CA ARG A 23 -9.62 11.35 10.04
C ARG A 23 -10.55 10.26 10.60
N GLU A 24 -10.66 10.16 11.92
CA GLU A 24 -11.57 9.19 12.55
C GLU A 24 -13.04 9.44 12.21
N LEU A 25 -13.47 10.69 12.08
CA LEU A 25 -14.84 11.02 11.68
C LEU A 25 -15.12 10.66 10.22
N ILE A 26 -14.17 10.95 9.33
CA ILE A 26 -14.23 10.56 7.92
C ILE A 26 -14.31 9.04 7.81
N GLN A 27 -13.41 8.32 8.49
CA GLN A 27 -13.38 6.86 8.45
C GLN A 27 -14.71 6.25 8.89
N ASN A 28 -15.25 6.75 10.01
CA ASN A 28 -16.53 6.32 10.53
C ASN A 28 -17.68 6.57 9.52
N GLY A 29 -17.63 7.67 8.78
CA GLY A 29 -18.62 8.00 7.75
C GLY A 29 -18.51 7.14 6.49
N VAL A 30 -17.30 6.94 5.97
CA VAL A 30 -17.04 6.13 4.77
C VAL A 30 -17.30 4.64 5.04
N ASP A 31 -16.88 4.12 6.19
CA ASP A 31 -17.16 2.74 6.59
C ASP A 31 -18.68 2.49 6.68
N GLN A 32 -19.44 3.52 7.07
CA GLN A 32 -20.90 3.41 7.15
C GLN A 32 -21.56 3.30 5.78
N GLU A 33 -21.15 4.14 4.84
CA GLU A 33 -21.63 4.10 3.46
C GLU A 33 -21.23 2.79 2.77
N THR A 34 -20.02 2.30 3.04
CA THR A 34 -19.51 1.03 2.49
C THR A 34 -20.40 -0.15 2.90
N VAL A 35 -20.85 -0.19 4.16
CA VAL A 35 -21.70 -1.30 4.64
C VAL A 35 -23.19 -1.05 4.31
N ASN A 36 -23.64 0.20 4.24
CA ASN A 36 -24.99 0.57 3.81
C ASN A 36 -24.95 1.69 2.77
N PRO A 37 -25.08 1.39 1.47
CA PRO A 37 -25.08 2.40 0.41
C PRO A 37 -26.19 3.46 0.53
N ASN A 38 -27.27 3.19 1.29
CA ASN A 38 -28.32 4.18 1.55
C ASN A 38 -27.94 5.19 2.66
N ALA A 39 -26.79 5.00 3.30
CA ALA A 39 -26.21 5.87 4.32
C ALA A 39 -25.11 6.77 3.76
N ALA A 40 -25.39 7.34 2.57
CA ALA A 40 -24.47 8.18 1.84
C ALA A 40 -23.76 9.20 2.74
N PHE A 41 -22.45 9.29 2.57
CA PHE A 41 -21.58 10.13 3.38
C PHE A 41 -21.24 11.43 2.65
N THR A 42 -21.40 12.57 3.31
CA THR A 42 -20.99 13.87 2.78
C THR A 42 -20.26 14.69 3.82
N ILE A 43 -19.36 15.56 3.35
CA ILE A 43 -18.64 16.53 4.17
C ILE A 43 -18.84 17.91 3.56
N GLU A 44 -19.22 18.87 4.40
CA GLU A 44 -19.40 20.27 3.99
C GLU A 44 -18.67 21.19 4.96
N TYR A 45 -18.03 22.25 4.44
CA TYR A 45 -17.42 23.31 5.24
C TYR A 45 -18.12 24.64 4.96
N VAL A 46 -18.73 25.22 6.00
CA VAL A 46 -19.49 26.47 5.91
C VAL A 46 -19.30 27.26 7.20
N ASP A 47 -18.96 28.54 7.09
CA ASP A 47 -18.89 29.52 8.20
C ASP A 47 -18.04 29.06 9.40
N GLY A 48 -16.93 28.36 9.16
CA GLY A 48 -16.04 27.84 10.22
C GLY A 48 -16.52 26.55 10.89
N PHE A 49 -17.47 25.85 10.26
CA PHE A 49 -17.98 24.55 10.70
C PHE A 49 -17.78 23.50 9.62
N ILE A 50 -17.26 22.33 10.02
CA ILE A 50 -17.31 21.12 9.19
C ILE A 50 -18.51 20.28 9.63
N ARG A 51 -19.32 19.84 8.67
CA ARG A 51 -20.43 18.90 8.88
C ARG A 51 -20.16 17.59 8.17
N PHE A 52 -20.09 16.53 8.96
CA PHE A 52 -20.02 15.15 8.49
C PHE A 52 -21.44 14.55 8.55
N THR A 53 -22.03 14.26 7.41
CA THR A 53 -23.42 13.76 7.32
C THR A 53 -23.45 12.34 6.81
N ASN A 54 -24.11 11.44 7.54
CA ASN A 54 -24.50 10.12 7.04
C ASN A 54 -26.01 10.02 7.00
N ARG A 55 -26.56 9.72 5.81
CA ARG A 55 -28.00 9.61 5.64
C ARG A 55 -28.59 8.43 6.41
N ASN A 56 -29.82 8.58 6.88
CA ASN A 56 -30.62 7.49 7.50
C ASN A 56 -29.86 6.70 8.59
N THR A 57 -28.92 7.35 9.28
CA THR A 57 -28.02 6.74 10.25
C THR A 57 -28.31 7.31 11.64
N ARG A 58 -28.12 6.49 12.68
CA ARG A 58 -28.41 6.89 14.06
C ARG A 58 -27.43 6.26 15.03
N LEU A 59 -27.04 7.01 16.06
CA LEU A 59 -26.27 6.49 17.18
C LEU A 59 -27.20 6.04 18.30
N ARG A 60 -26.90 4.90 18.91
CA ARG A 60 -27.55 4.49 20.16
C ARG A 60 -26.70 5.04 21.29
N CYS A 61 -27.32 5.59 22.33
CA CYS A 61 -26.59 6.10 23.51
C CYS A 61 -25.54 5.11 24.07
N ASN A 62 -25.80 3.82 23.96
CA ASN A 62 -24.89 2.78 24.43
C ASN A 62 -23.58 2.63 23.62
N THR A 63 -23.44 3.30 22.46
CA THR A 63 -22.15 3.43 21.73
C THR A 63 -21.16 4.30 22.50
N LEU A 64 -21.62 5.09 23.49
CA LEU A 64 -20.77 5.80 24.43
C LEU A 64 -19.94 4.84 25.30
N LEU A 65 -20.38 3.60 25.52
CA LEU A 65 -19.59 2.62 26.28
C LEU A 65 -18.30 2.26 25.54
N LEU A 66 -17.15 2.35 26.23
CA LEU A 66 -15.88 1.80 25.74
C LEU A 66 -15.94 0.27 25.71
N GLY A 67 -15.22 -0.36 24.78
CA GLY A 67 -15.25 -1.80 24.54
C GLY A 67 -16.51 -2.32 23.83
N ARG A 68 -17.55 -1.49 23.68
CA ARG A 68 -18.72 -1.82 22.87
C ARG A 68 -18.43 -1.44 21.41
N SER A 69 -18.01 -2.42 20.62
CA SER A 69 -18.00 -2.30 19.16
C SER A 69 -19.18 -3.04 18.56
N SER A 70 -19.77 -2.50 17.51
CA SER A 70 -20.84 -3.10 16.70
C SER A 70 -20.33 -4.24 15.80
N LYS A 71 -19.15 -4.82 16.08
CA LYS A 71 -18.59 -5.98 15.34
C LYS A 71 -19.45 -7.24 15.39
N GLN A 72 -20.53 -7.25 16.19
CA GLN A 72 -21.54 -8.29 16.18
C GLN A 72 -22.75 -7.83 15.36
N ARG A 73 -22.98 -8.52 14.23
CA ARG A 73 -24.17 -8.42 13.36
C ARG A 73 -25.42 -8.15 14.21
N SER A 74 -25.94 -6.93 14.15
CA SER A 74 -27.31 -6.64 14.56
C SER A 74 -27.92 -5.73 13.52
N ASP A 75 -29.08 -6.15 12.99
CA ASP A 75 -29.79 -5.62 11.82
C ASP A 75 -30.23 -4.14 11.93
N GLU A 76 -29.82 -3.43 12.99
CA GLU A 76 -30.23 -2.06 13.29
C GLU A 76 -29.07 -1.09 13.55
N THR A 77 -27.82 -1.57 13.46
CA THR A 77 -26.61 -0.74 13.41
C THR A 77 -25.66 -1.38 12.41
N VAL A 78 -25.89 -1.09 11.14
CA VAL A 78 -24.82 -1.15 10.15
C VAL A 78 -23.80 -0.07 10.55
N GLY A 79 -22.50 -0.41 10.63
CA GLY A 79 -21.39 0.51 10.94
C GLY A 79 -20.41 0.01 12.00
N GLN A 80 -19.09 0.10 11.74
CA GLN A 80 -17.99 -0.33 12.63
C GLN A 80 -17.63 0.69 13.73
N PHE A 81 -18.59 1.45 14.26
CA PHE A 81 -18.35 2.49 15.27
C PHE A 81 -18.00 1.89 16.64
N GLY A 82 -16.74 1.52 16.82
CA GLY A 82 -16.19 1.09 18.09
C GLY A 82 -15.05 2.01 18.48
N GLU A 83 -15.38 3.16 19.09
CA GLU A 83 -14.46 4.09 19.77
C GLU A 83 -14.00 5.35 19.03
N GLY A 84 -13.78 5.31 17.71
CA GLY A 84 -13.18 6.42 16.94
C GLY A 84 -13.78 7.82 17.22
N TYR A 85 -15.10 7.98 17.05
CA TYR A 85 -15.75 9.29 17.25
C TYR A 85 -15.67 9.82 18.70
N LYS A 86 -15.51 8.94 19.70
CA LYS A 86 -15.35 9.36 21.11
C LYS A 86 -13.96 9.93 21.34
N ILE A 87 -12.96 9.34 20.69
CA ILE A 87 -11.58 9.83 20.72
C ILE A 87 -11.48 11.14 19.93
N ALA A 88 -12.14 11.23 18.76
CA ALA A 88 -12.26 12.48 18.02
C ALA A 88 -12.90 13.58 18.86
N ALA A 89 -14.03 13.31 19.52
CA ALA A 89 -14.69 14.25 20.43
C ALA A 89 -13.78 14.73 21.57
N LEU A 90 -12.97 13.83 22.13
CA LEU A 90 -11.98 14.15 23.17
C LEU A 90 -10.93 15.14 22.66
N VAL A 91 -10.33 14.84 21.51
CA VAL A 91 -9.27 15.65 20.91
C VAL A 91 -9.82 17.00 20.49
N LEU A 92 -10.97 17.04 19.79
CA LEU A 92 -11.60 18.28 19.34
C LEU A 92 -11.99 19.18 20.52
N THR A 93 -12.58 18.61 21.58
CA THR A 93 -12.89 19.36 22.81
C THR A 93 -11.62 19.93 23.46
N ARG A 94 -10.50 19.19 23.43
CA ARG A 94 -9.20 19.64 23.97
C ARG A 94 -8.62 20.80 23.15
N LEU A 95 -8.79 20.77 21.83
CA LEU A 95 -8.33 21.81 20.91
C LEU A 95 -9.26 23.05 20.89
N GLY A 96 -10.32 23.06 21.70
CA GLY A 96 -11.28 24.18 21.72
C GLY A 96 -12.17 24.23 20.47
N LYS A 97 -12.33 23.08 19.79
CA LYS A 97 -13.25 22.89 18.66
C LYS A 97 -14.59 22.38 19.21
N PRO A 98 -15.69 23.15 19.12
CA PRO A 98 -17.02 22.65 19.47
C PRO A 98 -17.32 21.36 18.69
N PHE A 99 -17.81 20.33 19.39
CA PHE A 99 -18.18 19.05 18.80
C PHE A 99 -19.62 18.73 19.17
N VAL A 100 -20.47 18.63 18.16
CA VAL A 100 -21.92 18.42 18.32
C VAL A 100 -22.34 17.24 17.43
N ILE A 101 -23.16 16.35 17.98
CA ILE A 101 -23.79 15.28 17.20
C ILE A 101 -25.29 15.58 17.14
N HIS A 102 -25.81 15.83 15.95
CA HIS A 102 -27.22 15.84 15.66
C HIS A 102 -27.65 14.43 15.26
N ASN A 103 -28.17 13.69 16.22
CA ASN A 103 -28.68 12.33 16.04
C ASN A 103 -30.17 12.42 15.66
N ASN A 104 -30.45 12.98 14.48
CA ASN A 104 -31.78 13.46 14.13
C ASN A 104 -32.83 12.35 14.09
N GLY A 105 -32.49 11.16 13.59
CA GLY A 105 -33.37 9.99 13.62
C GLY A 105 -33.71 9.45 15.03
N LYS A 106 -33.15 10.05 16.09
CA LYS A 106 -33.53 9.83 17.49
C LYS A 106 -34.14 11.06 18.16
N ASN A 107 -34.25 12.18 17.45
CA ASN A 107 -34.59 13.48 18.02
C ASN A 107 -33.68 13.86 19.18
N GLU A 108 -32.37 13.64 19.02
CA GLU A 108 -31.37 13.92 20.05
C GLU A 108 -30.25 14.81 19.53
N VAL A 109 -29.81 15.77 20.34
CA VAL A 109 -28.57 16.53 20.13
C VAL A 109 -27.61 16.23 21.26
N TRP A 110 -26.40 15.82 20.91
CA TRP A 110 -25.36 15.45 21.87
C TRP A 110 -24.25 16.49 21.80
N THR A 111 -23.90 17.08 22.94
CA THR A 111 -22.76 17.98 23.09
C THR A 111 -21.76 17.37 24.06
N CYS A 112 -20.49 17.73 23.96
CA CYS A 112 -19.48 17.29 24.91
C CYS A 112 -18.63 18.43 25.47
N ARG A 113 -18.19 18.26 26.72
CA ARG A 113 -17.22 19.14 27.38
C ARG A 113 -16.50 18.40 28.49
N PHE A 114 -15.35 18.93 28.89
CA PHE A 114 -14.66 18.43 30.07
C PHE A 114 -15.36 18.85 31.36
N VAL A 115 -15.58 17.90 32.26
CA VAL A 115 -16.18 18.10 33.58
C VAL A 115 -15.28 17.48 34.64
N ASN A 116 -15.11 18.17 35.76
CA ASN A 116 -14.47 17.59 36.94
C ASN A 116 -15.44 16.58 37.56
N SER A 117 -15.16 15.27 37.37
CA SER A 117 -15.98 14.22 37.96
C SER A 117 -15.67 14.08 39.43
N GLN A 118 -16.69 14.20 40.28
CA GLN A 118 -16.55 13.93 41.71
C GLN A 118 -16.26 12.45 41.98
N ARG A 119 -16.79 11.55 41.15
CA ARG A 119 -16.61 10.10 41.30
C ARG A 119 -15.18 9.67 41.04
N TRP A 120 -14.55 10.26 40.03
CA TRP A 120 -13.19 9.90 39.60
C TRP A 120 -12.13 10.86 40.11
N ALA A 121 -12.52 11.98 40.74
CA ALA A 121 -11.66 13.06 41.16
C ALA A 121 -10.75 13.61 40.03
N GLU A 122 -11.25 13.59 38.79
CA GLU A 122 -10.48 13.90 37.59
C GLU A 122 -11.33 14.64 36.54
N ARG A 123 -10.67 15.40 35.67
CA ARG A 123 -11.29 16.11 34.55
C ARG A 123 -11.47 15.16 33.36
N ILE A 124 -12.72 14.78 33.11
CA ILE A 124 -13.08 13.77 32.11
C ILE A 124 -14.00 14.32 31.02
N LEU A 125 -13.95 13.70 29.84
CA LEU A 125 -14.91 14.01 28.78
C LEU A 125 -16.31 13.56 29.20
N THR A 126 -17.29 14.44 29.05
CA THR A 126 -18.69 14.15 29.39
C THR A 126 -19.59 14.56 28.23
N PHE A 127 -20.46 13.64 27.80
CA PHE A 127 -21.52 13.91 26.85
C PHE A 127 -22.80 14.32 27.57
N PHE A 128 -23.51 15.25 26.94
CA PHE A 128 -24.82 15.71 27.37
C PHE A 128 -25.80 15.54 26.21
N VAL A 129 -26.90 14.86 26.47
CA VAL A 129 -27.90 14.52 25.46
C VAL A 129 -29.20 15.26 25.75
N GLU A 130 -29.67 16.02 24.78
CA GLU A 130 -30.94 16.75 24.83
C GLU A 130 -31.89 16.20 23.78
N ASP A 131 -33.17 16.13 24.14
CA ASP A 131 -34.23 15.73 23.22
C ASP A 131 -34.62 16.96 22.40
N LEU A 132 -34.38 16.91 21.09
CA LEU A 132 -34.70 17.98 20.15
C LEU A 132 -35.34 17.38 18.90
N PRO A 133 -36.63 17.66 18.64
CA PRO A 133 -37.30 17.20 17.43
C PRO A 133 -36.58 17.68 16.16
N SER A 134 -36.40 16.78 15.20
CA SER A 134 -35.79 17.07 13.90
C SER A 134 -36.65 16.52 12.77
N PRO A 135 -36.79 17.24 11.64
CA PRO A 135 -37.48 16.73 10.46
C PRO A 135 -36.62 15.79 9.60
N SER A 136 -35.32 15.64 9.91
CA SER A 136 -34.38 14.76 9.21
C SER A 136 -34.16 13.46 10.01
N ASP A 137 -33.80 12.38 9.31
CA ASP A 137 -33.36 11.12 9.91
C ASP A 137 -31.83 10.92 9.84
N ASP A 138 -31.09 11.96 9.45
CA ASP A 138 -29.65 11.88 9.20
C ASP A 138 -28.83 12.05 10.48
N LEU A 139 -27.67 11.41 10.53
CA LEU A 139 -26.66 11.67 11.55
C LEU A 139 -25.74 12.78 11.04
N VAL A 140 -25.69 13.91 11.74
CA VAL A 140 -24.75 14.99 11.43
C VAL A 140 -23.81 15.20 12.60
N ILE A 141 -22.51 15.07 12.36
CA ILE A 141 -21.47 15.47 13.32
C ILE A 141 -20.94 16.83 12.86
N GLU A 142 -21.06 17.84 13.72
CA GLU A 142 -20.60 19.20 13.45
C GLU A 142 -19.37 19.52 14.31
N VAL A 143 -18.33 20.03 13.66
CA VAL A 143 -17.08 20.48 14.27
C VAL A 143 -16.91 21.96 13.99
N GLY A 144 -16.97 22.80 15.04
CA GLY A 144 -16.87 24.25 14.91
C GLY A 144 -15.47 24.80 15.14
N ASN A 145 -15.35 26.12 14.93
CA ASN A 145 -14.11 26.87 15.11
C ASN A 145 -12.96 26.34 14.25
N VAL A 146 -13.28 25.90 13.03
CA VAL A 146 -12.34 25.41 12.02
C VAL A 146 -11.92 26.58 11.14
N THR A 147 -10.63 26.73 10.92
CA THR A 147 -10.06 27.74 10.03
C THR A 147 -10.03 27.23 8.59
N GLU A 148 -9.93 28.15 7.61
CA GLU A 148 -9.77 27.79 6.20
C GLU A 148 -8.50 26.96 5.97
N ASP A 149 -7.36 27.35 6.55
CA ASP A 149 -6.10 26.60 6.45
C ASP A 149 -6.23 25.15 6.97
N GLU A 150 -6.93 24.95 8.10
CA GLU A 150 -7.19 23.62 8.63
C GLU A 150 -8.09 22.80 7.73
N TRP A 151 -9.11 23.41 7.12
CA TRP A 151 -9.98 22.74 6.16
C TRP A 151 -9.22 22.33 4.91
N GLU A 152 -8.43 23.23 4.33
CA GLU A 152 -7.60 22.96 3.15
C GLU A 152 -6.60 21.82 3.41
N SER A 153 -6.02 21.74 4.60
CA SER A 153 -5.10 20.66 5.00
C SER A 153 -5.73 19.27 5.02
N LEU A 154 -7.08 19.16 5.09
CA LEU A 154 -7.75 17.87 5.08
C LEU A 154 -7.71 17.18 3.70
N SER A 155 -7.44 17.93 2.63
CA SER A 155 -7.25 17.38 1.29
C SER A 155 -6.11 16.35 1.25
N ASP A 156 -5.07 16.51 2.09
CA ASP A 156 -3.97 15.54 2.20
C ASP A 156 -4.35 14.25 2.94
N ILE A 157 -5.49 14.23 3.63
CA ILE A 157 -5.90 13.10 4.48
C ILE A 157 -6.89 12.18 3.76
N TRP A 158 -7.75 12.76 2.92
CA TRP A 158 -8.85 12.04 2.29
C TRP A 158 -8.97 12.37 0.80
N LEU A 159 -8.88 11.33 -0.01
CA LEU A 159 -8.97 11.39 -1.46
C LEU A 159 -10.34 11.90 -1.94
N GLY A 160 -11.40 11.77 -1.12
CA GLY A 160 -12.75 12.22 -1.47
C GLY A 160 -12.93 13.74 -1.62
N PHE A 161 -11.91 14.55 -1.31
CA PHE A 161 -11.90 15.99 -1.58
C PHE A 161 -11.36 16.34 -2.98
N GLN A 162 -10.79 15.39 -3.69
CA GLN A 162 -10.05 15.61 -4.93
C GLN A 162 -10.77 14.94 -6.09
N ASP A 163 -10.73 15.58 -7.25
CA ASP A 163 -11.01 14.90 -8.51
C ASP A 163 -9.72 14.25 -8.98
N TYR A 164 -9.76 12.97 -9.35
CA TYR A 164 -8.57 12.22 -9.76
C TYR A 164 -8.87 11.23 -10.89
N GLN A 165 -7.85 10.91 -11.67
CA GLN A 165 -7.85 9.84 -12.65
C GLN A 165 -7.37 8.54 -12.01
N ALA A 166 -8.09 7.45 -12.29
CA ALA A 166 -7.74 6.16 -11.75
C ALA A 166 -8.09 4.99 -12.67
N ILE A 167 -7.34 3.91 -12.50
CA ILE A 167 -7.58 2.61 -13.13
C ILE A 167 -8.18 1.67 -12.08
N ASP A 168 -9.39 1.19 -12.33
CA ASP A 168 -10.08 0.26 -11.43
C ASP A 168 -9.55 -1.19 -11.57
N THR A 169 -9.21 -1.78 -10.42
CA THR A 169 -8.73 -3.17 -10.30
C THR A 169 -9.57 -3.93 -9.27
N SER A 170 -9.36 -5.24 -9.21
CA SER A 170 -10.02 -6.09 -8.22
C SER A 170 -9.59 -5.76 -6.79
N TYR A 171 -8.40 -5.20 -6.61
CA TYR A 171 -7.78 -4.89 -5.31
C TYR A 171 -8.01 -3.46 -4.83
N GLY A 172 -8.44 -2.57 -5.72
CA GLY A 172 -8.49 -1.13 -5.46
C GLY A 172 -8.32 -0.33 -6.75
N GLN A 173 -7.78 0.87 -6.65
CA GLN A 173 -7.60 1.80 -7.76
C GLN A 173 -6.13 2.23 -7.85
N ILE A 174 -5.59 2.27 -9.07
CA ILE A 174 -4.28 2.86 -9.36
C ILE A 174 -4.53 4.33 -9.73
N LEU A 175 -3.98 5.27 -8.98
CA LEU A 175 -4.12 6.70 -9.18
C LEU A 175 -3.01 7.18 -10.12
N THR A 176 -3.38 7.69 -11.28
CA THR A 176 -2.43 8.00 -12.37
C THR A 176 -2.02 9.47 -12.44
N ASP A 177 -2.61 10.32 -11.61
CA ASP A 177 -2.23 11.73 -11.56
C ASP A 177 -0.88 11.89 -10.86
N GLU A 178 -0.04 12.78 -11.38
CA GLU A 178 1.33 13.00 -10.91
C GLU A 178 1.39 13.45 -9.43
N ASP A 179 0.36 14.15 -8.94
CA ASP A 179 0.27 14.60 -7.55
C ASP A 179 -0.12 13.48 -6.56
N GLN A 180 -0.60 12.34 -7.09
CA GLN A 180 -0.89 11.13 -6.33
C GLN A 180 0.29 10.15 -6.27
N LYS A 181 1.38 10.42 -6.99
CA LYS A 181 2.60 9.61 -6.93
C LYS A 181 3.06 9.38 -5.49
N ASP A 182 3.51 8.16 -5.19
CA ASP A 182 3.88 7.69 -3.84
C ASP A 182 2.76 7.70 -2.78
N ARG A 183 1.53 8.15 -3.11
CA ARG A 183 0.44 8.26 -2.14
C ARG A 183 -0.33 6.95 -2.05
N VAL A 184 -0.37 6.38 -0.84
CA VAL A 184 -1.15 5.19 -0.53
C VAL A 184 -2.39 5.57 0.27
N TYR A 185 -3.53 5.00 -0.10
CA TYR A 185 -4.83 5.19 0.53
C TYR A 185 -5.49 3.83 0.81
N VAL A 186 -6.29 3.75 1.87
CA VAL A 186 -7.20 2.62 2.11
C VAL A 186 -8.60 3.19 2.27
N ASN A 187 -9.53 2.79 1.40
CA ASN A 187 -10.88 3.34 1.36
C ASN A 187 -10.89 4.89 1.27
N GLY A 188 -9.98 5.44 0.47
CA GLY A 188 -9.79 6.88 0.27
C GLY A 188 -9.03 7.61 1.38
N LEU A 189 -8.66 6.96 2.50
CA LEU A 189 -7.89 7.60 3.57
C LEU A 189 -6.41 7.40 3.39
N TYR A 190 -5.63 8.49 3.44
CA TYR A 190 -4.18 8.45 3.26
C TYR A 190 -3.50 7.58 4.32
N ILE A 191 -2.54 6.77 3.94
CA ILE A 191 -1.76 5.88 4.81
C ILE A 191 -0.29 6.11 4.51
N GLN A 192 0.51 6.26 5.56
CA GLN A 192 1.95 6.32 5.40
C GLN A 192 2.47 4.93 4.98
N CYS A 193 3.12 4.88 3.82
CA CYS A 193 3.80 3.70 3.30
C CYS A 193 5.25 4.06 3.01
N ASN A 194 6.20 3.22 3.43
CA ASN A 194 7.62 3.42 3.18
C ASN A 194 8.03 2.67 1.91
N SER A 195 7.54 3.13 0.76
CA SER A 195 7.77 2.53 -0.55
C SER A 195 7.84 3.63 -1.60
N SER A 196 8.75 3.51 -2.57
CA SER A 196 8.87 4.45 -3.69
C SER A 196 8.07 3.92 -4.87
N MET A 197 6.87 4.46 -5.04
CA MET A 197 5.91 4.04 -6.03
C MET A 197 5.85 4.99 -7.23
N GLU A 198 5.68 4.45 -8.43
CA GLU A 198 5.46 5.25 -9.63
C GLU A 198 4.06 5.90 -9.63
N TYR A 199 3.07 5.20 -9.08
CA TYR A 199 1.68 5.66 -9.01
C TYR A 199 1.21 5.86 -7.57
N GLY A 200 0.04 6.48 -7.42
CA GLY A 200 -0.74 6.40 -6.19
C GLY A 200 -1.62 5.16 -6.17
N TYR A 201 -2.04 4.73 -4.98
CA TYR A 201 -2.87 3.53 -4.83
C TYR A 201 -3.95 3.71 -3.78
N ASN A 202 -5.20 3.42 -4.14
CA ASN A 202 -6.31 3.33 -3.19
C ASN A 202 -6.76 1.88 -3.04
N PHE A 203 -6.38 1.23 -1.96
CA PHE A 203 -6.68 -0.18 -1.69
C PHE A 203 -8.06 -0.38 -1.09
N LYS A 204 -8.70 -1.52 -1.43
CA LYS A 204 -9.85 -2.01 -0.66
C LYS A 204 -9.37 -2.57 0.69
N PRO A 205 -10.12 -2.34 1.79
CA PRO A 205 -9.71 -2.75 3.14
C PRO A 205 -9.41 -4.25 3.31
N GLU A 206 -10.02 -5.13 2.51
CA GLU A 206 -9.76 -6.58 2.63
C GLU A 206 -8.36 -7.02 2.17
N TYR A 207 -7.64 -6.20 1.40
CA TYR A 207 -6.34 -6.60 0.81
C TYR A 207 -5.13 -6.02 1.53
N LEU A 208 -5.29 -4.98 2.35
CA LEU A 208 -4.19 -4.35 3.06
C LEU A 208 -4.49 -4.28 4.56
N THR A 209 -3.70 -5.01 5.34
CA THR A 209 -3.82 -4.98 6.81
C THR A 209 -3.13 -3.72 7.33
N LEU A 210 -3.88 -2.92 8.09
CA LEU A 210 -3.36 -1.72 8.75
C LEU A 210 -2.93 -1.99 10.19
N GLU A 211 -2.00 -1.19 10.67
CA GLU A 211 -1.64 -1.15 12.09
C GLU A 211 -2.81 -0.68 12.96
N ARG A 212 -2.72 -0.90 14.28
CA ARG A 212 -3.81 -0.59 15.24
C ARG A 212 -4.28 0.86 15.15
N ASP A 213 -3.36 1.80 14.92
CA ASP A 213 -3.65 3.23 14.80
C ASP A 213 -4.06 3.66 13.38
N ARG A 214 -4.06 2.74 12.41
CA ARG A 214 -4.51 2.93 11.03
C ARG A 214 -3.77 4.06 10.30
N LYS A 215 -2.54 4.35 10.70
CA LYS A 215 -1.69 5.39 10.09
C LYS A 215 -0.66 4.84 9.12
N SER A 216 -0.32 3.57 9.25
CA SER A 216 0.70 2.91 8.43
C SER A 216 0.27 1.50 8.05
N CYS A 217 0.92 0.98 7.01
CA CYS A 217 0.79 -0.38 6.52
C CYS A 217 2.16 -1.04 6.35
N SER A 218 2.15 -2.36 6.20
CA SER A 218 3.31 -3.13 5.74
C SER A 218 3.64 -2.75 4.29
N SER A 219 4.83 -2.18 4.05
CA SER A 219 5.28 -1.84 2.69
C SER A 219 5.36 -3.09 1.81
N TRP A 220 5.83 -4.20 2.37
CA TRP A 220 5.89 -5.48 1.67
C TRP A 220 4.51 -5.96 1.20
N ASP A 221 3.47 -5.82 2.04
CA ASP A 221 2.11 -6.16 1.62
C ASP A 221 1.58 -5.19 0.57
N ALA A 222 1.85 -3.89 0.72
CA ALA A 222 1.45 -2.89 -0.26
C ALA A 222 2.07 -3.20 -1.63
N GLU A 223 3.41 -3.30 -1.71
CA GLU A 223 4.19 -3.64 -2.89
C GLU A 223 3.72 -4.95 -3.56
N ARG A 224 3.39 -5.96 -2.75
CA ARG A 224 2.87 -7.23 -3.27
C ARG A 224 1.50 -7.06 -3.93
N ILE A 225 0.63 -6.23 -3.38
CA ILE A 225 -0.70 -5.98 -3.95
C ILE A 225 -0.62 -5.03 -5.14
N THR A 226 0.21 -4.00 -5.11
CA THR A 226 0.44 -3.11 -6.25
C THR A 226 0.95 -3.88 -7.47
N SER A 227 1.83 -4.87 -7.28
CA SER A 227 2.32 -5.71 -8.38
C SER A 227 1.18 -6.44 -9.09
N LYS A 228 0.18 -6.92 -8.32
CA LYS A 228 -1.03 -7.55 -8.87
C LYS A 228 -1.94 -6.55 -9.57
N MET A 229 -2.06 -5.34 -9.03
CA MET A 229 -2.86 -4.27 -9.63
C MET A 229 -2.28 -3.84 -10.98
N ILE A 230 -0.97 -3.64 -11.05
CA ILE A 230 -0.26 -3.29 -12.29
C ILE A 230 -0.45 -4.39 -13.34
N GLN A 231 -0.29 -5.65 -12.96
CA GLN A 231 -0.55 -6.75 -13.89
C GLN A 231 -1.99 -6.80 -14.37
N GLU A 232 -2.99 -6.67 -13.48
CA GLU A 232 -4.40 -6.67 -13.87
C GLU A 232 -4.71 -5.50 -14.82
N ALA A 233 -4.10 -4.33 -14.59
CA ALA A 233 -4.23 -3.18 -15.47
C ALA A 233 -3.56 -3.41 -16.84
N GLN A 234 -2.39 -4.05 -16.87
CA GLN A 234 -1.68 -4.43 -18.09
C GLN A 234 -2.48 -5.46 -18.92
N GLU A 235 -3.03 -6.49 -18.28
CA GLU A 235 -3.86 -7.52 -18.94
C GLU A 235 -5.14 -6.93 -19.55
N LYS A 236 -5.72 -5.90 -18.91
CA LYS A 236 -6.87 -5.16 -19.43
C LYS A 236 -6.51 -4.14 -20.52
N GLY A 237 -5.22 -3.94 -20.81
CA GLY A 237 -4.74 -2.90 -21.73
C GLY A 237 -4.96 -1.47 -21.23
N LEU A 238 -5.07 -1.29 -19.91
CA LEU A 238 -5.22 0.02 -19.26
C LEU A 238 -3.87 0.64 -18.88
N LEU A 239 -2.83 -0.19 -18.77
CA LEU A 239 -1.43 0.23 -18.75
C LEU A 239 -0.70 -0.40 -19.93
N SER A 240 0.19 0.37 -20.57
CA SER A 240 0.97 -0.12 -21.71
C SER A 240 2.12 -1.02 -21.27
N ASP A 241 2.55 -1.90 -22.16
CA ASP A 241 3.68 -2.79 -21.89
C ASP A 241 4.98 -1.99 -21.72
N GLU A 242 5.12 -0.87 -22.42
CA GLU A 242 6.25 0.07 -22.30
C GLU A 242 6.30 0.71 -20.92
N ALA A 243 5.17 1.16 -20.36
CA ALA A 243 5.13 1.76 -19.03
C ALA A 243 5.53 0.76 -17.93
N VAL A 244 5.04 -0.48 -18.04
CA VAL A 244 5.42 -1.55 -17.10
C VAL A 244 6.90 -1.91 -17.23
N TYR A 245 7.43 -1.91 -18.45
CA TYR A 245 8.85 -2.14 -18.70
C TYR A 245 9.72 -1.04 -18.05
N GLU A 246 9.38 0.23 -18.23
CA GLU A 246 10.09 1.35 -17.60
C GLU A 246 10.10 1.22 -16.07
N MET A 247 8.99 0.83 -15.46
CA MET A 247 8.92 0.58 -14.01
C MET A 247 9.86 -0.55 -13.56
N LEU A 248 9.94 -1.64 -14.32
CA LEU A 248 10.85 -2.76 -14.05
C LEU A 248 12.32 -2.35 -14.26
N GLU A 249 12.60 -1.54 -15.26
CA GLU A 249 13.96 -1.07 -15.55
C GLU A 249 14.46 -0.10 -14.46
N GLU A 250 13.60 0.84 -14.02
CA GLU A 250 13.92 1.77 -12.94
C GLU A 250 13.88 1.11 -11.55
N GLY A 251 13.32 -0.11 -11.45
CA GLY A 251 13.24 -0.87 -10.22
C GLY A 251 12.25 -0.29 -9.21
N LYS A 252 11.09 0.19 -9.69
CA LYS A 252 10.03 0.77 -8.86
C LYS A 252 9.46 -0.25 -7.87
N ASP A 253 9.12 0.22 -6.67
CA ASP A 253 8.67 -0.68 -5.62
C ASP A 253 7.28 -1.27 -5.90
N ASP A 254 6.46 -0.60 -6.72
CA ASP A 254 5.11 -1.04 -7.12
C ASP A 254 5.14 -2.45 -7.72
N ILE A 255 6.22 -2.77 -8.44
CA ILE A 255 6.40 -4.02 -9.18
C ILE A 255 7.56 -4.87 -8.62
N SER A 256 8.22 -4.39 -7.56
CA SER A 256 9.41 -5.04 -6.96
C SER A 256 9.18 -6.47 -6.50
N ASN A 257 7.94 -6.77 -6.07
CA ASN A 257 7.54 -8.07 -5.58
C ASN A 257 6.87 -8.94 -6.64
N ALA A 258 6.91 -8.57 -7.92
CA ALA A 258 6.34 -9.37 -9.01
C ALA A 258 6.86 -10.83 -9.01
N GLY A 259 8.15 -11.04 -8.74
CA GLY A 259 8.74 -12.39 -8.67
C GLY A 259 8.23 -13.30 -7.54
N TRP A 260 7.74 -12.71 -6.43
CA TRP A 260 7.25 -13.45 -5.24
C TRP A 260 5.73 -13.39 -5.06
N GLY A 261 5.11 -12.31 -5.51
CA GLY A 261 3.73 -11.94 -5.24
C GLY A 261 2.74 -12.47 -6.28
N LEU A 262 3.22 -12.78 -7.48
CA LEU A 262 2.43 -13.29 -8.58
C LEU A 262 2.35 -14.81 -8.57
N ASP A 263 1.28 -15.36 -9.13
CA ASP A 263 1.25 -16.80 -9.39
C ASP A 263 2.24 -17.18 -10.53
N GLY A 264 2.55 -18.47 -10.68
CA GLY A 264 3.57 -18.91 -11.64
C GLY A 264 3.24 -18.58 -13.10
N VAL A 265 1.96 -18.55 -13.48
CA VAL A 265 1.53 -18.22 -14.84
C VAL A 265 1.67 -16.72 -15.07
N GLN A 266 1.20 -15.93 -14.10
CA GLN A 266 1.29 -14.48 -14.09
C GLN A 266 2.74 -13.99 -14.15
N ARG A 267 3.61 -14.60 -13.37
CA ARG A 267 5.06 -14.31 -13.37
C ARG A 267 5.66 -14.57 -14.74
N GLU A 268 5.36 -15.72 -15.35
CA GLU A 268 5.91 -16.09 -16.66
C GLU A 268 5.49 -15.10 -17.75
N GLN A 269 4.21 -14.73 -17.80
CA GLN A 269 3.71 -13.76 -18.80
C GLN A 269 4.40 -12.39 -18.67
N MET A 270 4.60 -11.92 -17.44
CA MET A 270 5.30 -10.67 -17.19
C MET A 270 6.80 -10.78 -17.53
N ALA A 271 7.43 -11.90 -17.22
CA ALA A 271 8.82 -12.19 -17.58
C ALA A 271 9.01 -12.22 -19.11
N GLU A 272 8.15 -12.91 -19.86
CA GLU A 272 8.19 -12.98 -21.32
C GLU A 272 8.09 -11.58 -21.96
N LYS A 273 7.14 -10.76 -21.50
CA LYS A 273 6.96 -9.39 -21.99
C LYS A 273 8.16 -8.51 -21.68
N PHE A 274 8.68 -8.58 -20.45
CA PHE A 274 9.88 -7.85 -20.06
C PHE A 274 11.06 -8.25 -20.94
N MET A 275 11.28 -9.55 -21.15
CA MET A 275 12.39 -10.05 -21.95
C MET A 275 12.28 -9.65 -23.42
N ALA A 276 11.08 -9.60 -24.00
CA ALA A 276 10.87 -9.12 -25.36
C ALA A 276 11.29 -7.64 -25.51
N ALA A 277 10.83 -6.76 -24.62
CA ALA A 277 11.21 -5.35 -24.64
C ALA A 277 12.69 -5.14 -24.29
N PHE A 278 13.23 -5.92 -23.36
CA PHE A 278 14.65 -5.92 -23.00
C PHE A 278 15.52 -6.32 -24.20
N ASP A 279 15.17 -7.39 -24.91
CA ASP A 279 15.90 -7.84 -26.09
C ASP A 279 15.85 -6.79 -27.19
N GLU A 280 14.69 -6.21 -27.47
CA GLU A 280 14.54 -5.13 -28.46
C GLU A 280 15.40 -3.90 -28.12
N LYS A 281 15.42 -3.50 -26.85
CA LYS A 281 16.21 -2.35 -26.38
C LYS A 281 17.72 -2.56 -26.49
N HIS A 282 18.19 -3.78 -26.22
CA HIS A 282 19.61 -4.13 -26.19
C HIS A 282 20.10 -4.89 -27.43
N GLN A 283 19.29 -4.99 -28.50
CA GLN A 283 19.63 -5.71 -29.74
C GLN A 283 20.81 -5.12 -30.53
N ASP A 284 21.16 -3.86 -30.29
CA ASP A 284 22.28 -3.18 -30.94
C ASP A 284 23.40 -2.82 -29.93
N ASP A 285 23.20 -3.13 -28.65
CA ASP A 285 24.10 -2.77 -27.55
C ASP A 285 25.11 -3.89 -27.30
N PHE A 286 25.92 -4.18 -28.33
CA PHE A 286 26.96 -5.21 -28.27
C PHE A 286 28.33 -4.60 -28.56
N ASP A 287 29.34 -5.05 -27.80
CA ASP A 287 30.72 -4.79 -28.16
C ASP A 287 31.03 -5.46 -29.52
N THR A 288 31.75 -4.76 -30.39
CA THR A 288 32.11 -5.25 -31.73
C THR A 288 32.87 -6.57 -31.69
N ASP A 289 33.55 -6.84 -30.57
CA ASP A 289 34.35 -8.04 -30.34
C ASP A 289 33.52 -9.28 -29.97
N ILE A 290 32.21 -9.14 -29.71
CA ILE A 290 31.31 -10.27 -29.40
C ILE A 290 30.91 -10.99 -30.70
N PRO A 291 31.17 -12.32 -30.81
CA PRO A 291 30.73 -13.12 -31.95
C PRO A 291 29.21 -13.06 -32.14
N GLU A 292 28.73 -13.00 -33.38
CA GLU A 292 27.30 -12.87 -33.70
C GLU A 292 26.43 -13.95 -33.03
N ALA A 293 26.93 -15.19 -32.96
CA ALA A 293 26.26 -16.30 -32.28
C ALA A 293 26.11 -16.14 -30.75
N LYS A 294 26.80 -15.17 -30.15
CA LYS A 294 26.80 -14.86 -28.70
C LYS A 294 26.21 -13.49 -28.39
N ARG A 295 25.67 -12.78 -29.38
CA ARG A 295 25.01 -11.47 -29.23
C ARG A 295 23.59 -11.64 -28.70
N VAL A 296 23.50 -12.10 -27.46
CA VAL A 296 22.25 -12.19 -26.70
C VAL A 296 22.49 -11.42 -25.40
N PRO A 297 21.68 -10.39 -25.09
CA PRO A 297 21.82 -9.68 -23.83
C PRO A 297 21.39 -10.60 -22.68
N ILE A 298 22.16 -10.64 -21.61
CA ILE A 298 21.87 -11.46 -20.43
C ILE A 298 21.64 -10.51 -19.24
N PRO A 299 20.42 -10.46 -18.68
CA PRO A 299 20.16 -9.62 -17.52
C PRO A 299 20.90 -10.16 -16.30
N VAL A 300 21.63 -9.29 -15.60
CA VAL A 300 22.40 -9.63 -14.39
C VAL A 300 22.12 -8.63 -13.27
N ALA A 301 22.02 -9.10 -12.02
CA ALA A 301 21.82 -8.23 -10.84
C ALA A 301 23.12 -7.91 -10.08
N GLY A 302 24.20 -8.63 -10.36
CA GLY A 302 25.41 -8.61 -9.55
C GLY A 302 26.70 -8.62 -10.36
N THR A 303 27.77 -8.10 -9.75
CA THR A 303 29.10 -8.04 -10.38
C THR A 303 29.72 -9.42 -10.61
N SER A 304 29.33 -10.43 -9.84
CA SER A 304 29.73 -11.82 -10.05
C SER A 304 29.25 -12.32 -11.40
N ASP A 305 27.94 -12.25 -11.65
CA ASP A 305 27.34 -12.79 -12.88
C ASP A 305 27.74 -11.96 -14.09
N TYR A 306 27.88 -10.63 -13.92
CA TYR A 306 28.47 -9.76 -14.93
C TYR A 306 29.84 -10.28 -15.39
N ARG A 307 30.77 -10.50 -14.45
CA ARG A 307 32.12 -11.00 -14.77
C ARG A 307 32.08 -12.36 -15.44
N LYS A 308 31.19 -13.26 -15.00
CA LYS A 308 31.02 -14.58 -15.60
C LYS A 308 30.60 -14.44 -17.06
N VAL A 309 29.51 -13.73 -17.33
CA VAL A 309 29.01 -13.56 -18.71
C VAL A 309 30.07 -12.91 -19.61
N THR A 310 30.78 -11.88 -19.13
CA THR A 310 31.89 -11.27 -19.88
C THR A 310 33.02 -12.27 -20.16
N ALA A 311 33.40 -13.11 -19.18
CA ALA A 311 34.48 -14.09 -19.35
C ALA A 311 34.19 -15.13 -20.44
N TYR A 312 32.91 -15.47 -20.65
CA TYR A 312 32.47 -16.37 -21.73
C TYR A 312 32.21 -15.64 -23.06
N GLY A 313 32.49 -14.34 -23.13
CA GLY A 313 32.31 -13.50 -24.33
C GLY A 313 30.85 -13.24 -24.67
N GLY A 314 29.97 -13.21 -23.66
CA GLY A 314 28.58 -12.78 -23.79
C GLY A 314 28.39 -11.31 -23.43
N ASN A 315 27.14 -10.84 -23.48
CA ASN A 315 26.76 -9.46 -23.20
C ASN A 315 25.95 -9.32 -21.90
N PRO A 316 26.58 -8.99 -20.76
CA PRO A 316 25.83 -8.77 -19.52
C PRO A 316 25.24 -7.36 -19.45
N VAL A 317 23.96 -7.27 -19.11
CA VAL A 317 23.25 -6.01 -18.91
C VAL A 317 22.74 -5.95 -17.47
N PHE A 318 23.06 -4.88 -16.75
CA PHE A 318 22.60 -4.72 -15.38
C PHE A 318 21.10 -4.43 -15.34
N VAL A 319 20.38 -5.16 -14.48
CA VAL A 319 18.98 -4.90 -14.14
C VAL A 319 18.82 -4.83 -12.62
N PRO A 320 17.79 -4.13 -12.10
CA PRO A 320 17.50 -4.12 -10.67
C PRO A 320 17.33 -5.54 -10.11
N SER A 321 17.72 -5.76 -8.86
CA SER A 321 17.67 -7.11 -8.25
C SER A 321 16.26 -7.70 -8.19
N THR A 322 15.24 -6.85 -8.06
CA THR A 322 13.82 -7.20 -8.07
C THR A 322 13.38 -7.69 -9.44
N THR A 323 13.78 -6.97 -10.48
CA THR A 323 13.56 -7.32 -11.89
C THR A 323 14.32 -8.58 -12.28
N HIS A 324 15.56 -8.74 -11.85
CA HIS A 324 16.29 -9.99 -12.06
C HIS A 324 15.59 -11.19 -11.44
N ARG A 325 14.93 -11.05 -10.28
CA ARG A 325 14.14 -12.16 -9.71
C ARG A 325 12.95 -12.54 -10.58
N LEU A 326 12.36 -11.61 -11.33
CA LEU A 326 11.29 -11.95 -12.27
C LEU A 326 11.81 -12.91 -13.36
N VAL A 327 13.03 -12.66 -13.86
CA VAL A 327 13.62 -13.31 -15.04
C VAL A 327 14.83 -14.21 -14.75
N ASP A 328 15.05 -14.57 -13.49
CA ASP A 328 16.22 -15.32 -13.01
C ASP A 328 16.43 -16.64 -13.76
N HIS A 329 15.37 -17.42 -13.93
CA HIS A 329 15.37 -18.67 -14.68
C HIS A 329 15.72 -18.47 -16.17
N ILE A 330 15.32 -17.35 -16.77
CA ILE A 330 15.68 -16.99 -18.16
C ILE A 330 17.16 -16.61 -18.23
N ALA A 331 17.63 -15.80 -17.27
CA ALA A 331 19.03 -15.40 -17.16
C ALA A 331 19.95 -16.62 -16.98
N GLU A 332 19.58 -17.54 -16.10
CA GLU A 332 20.29 -18.80 -15.86
C GLU A 332 20.34 -19.67 -17.13
N GLN A 333 19.22 -19.79 -17.84
CA GLN A 333 19.17 -20.54 -19.10
C GLN A 333 20.06 -19.92 -20.18
N ARG A 334 19.98 -18.59 -20.40
CA ARG A 334 20.83 -17.88 -21.37
C ARG A 334 22.31 -18.01 -21.03
N MET A 335 22.67 -17.95 -19.75
CA MET A 335 24.04 -18.10 -19.30
C MET A 335 24.55 -19.53 -19.54
N LYS A 336 23.70 -20.55 -19.36
CA LYS A 336 24.04 -21.93 -19.69
C LYS A 336 24.26 -22.12 -21.19
N ASP A 337 23.38 -21.59 -22.04
CA ASP A 337 23.50 -21.69 -23.49
C ASP A 337 24.81 -21.02 -23.99
N LEU A 338 25.19 -19.88 -23.41
CA LEU A 338 26.46 -19.20 -23.67
C LEU A 338 27.68 -20.10 -23.35
N MET A 339 27.62 -20.87 -22.27
CA MET A 339 28.67 -21.81 -21.89
C MET A 339 28.77 -22.98 -22.86
N ASP A 340 27.64 -23.58 -23.20
CA ASP A 340 27.58 -24.72 -24.12
C ASP A 340 28.14 -24.31 -25.50
N CYS A 341 27.76 -23.14 -26.03
CA CYS A 341 28.34 -22.59 -27.27
C CYS A 341 29.85 -22.32 -27.17
N SER A 342 30.35 -21.92 -25.99
CA SER A 342 31.78 -21.72 -25.77
C SER A 342 32.56 -23.04 -25.72
N ALA A 343 31.94 -24.11 -25.23
CA ALA A 343 32.54 -25.44 -25.16
C ALA A 343 32.62 -26.13 -26.53
N GLU A 344 31.64 -25.90 -27.42
CA GLU A 344 31.63 -26.51 -28.76
C GLU A 344 32.69 -25.94 -29.72
N SER A 345 33.16 -24.71 -29.47
CA SER A 345 34.13 -24.01 -30.33
C SER A 345 35.59 -24.26 -29.96
N GLU A 346 35.87 -24.85 -28.80
CA GLU A 346 37.21 -25.11 -28.28
C GLU A 346 37.44 -26.60 -28.03
N SER A 347 38.56 -27.17 -28.47
CA SER A 347 38.94 -28.54 -28.12
C SER A 347 39.45 -28.59 -26.68
N LEU A 348 38.53 -28.47 -25.72
CA LEU A 348 38.85 -28.46 -24.30
C LEU A 348 39.17 -29.87 -23.80
N THR A 349 40.19 -29.96 -22.95
CA THR A 349 40.45 -31.16 -22.17
C THR A 349 39.36 -31.36 -21.12
N VAL A 350 39.20 -32.60 -20.64
CA VAL A 350 38.23 -32.92 -19.58
C VAL A 350 38.48 -32.10 -18.30
N LYS A 351 39.76 -31.76 -18.03
CA LYS A 351 40.15 -30.90 -16.92
C LYS A 351 39.60 -29.48 -17.10
N GLU A 352 39.84 -28.87 -18.26
CA GLU A 352 39.37 -27.50 -18.55
C GLU A 352 37.83 -27.41 -18.56
N GLN A 353 37.14 -28.47 -19.03
CA GLN A 353 35.68 -28.55 -18.94
C GLN A 353 35.18 -28.57 -17.50
N LEU A 354 35.84 -29.32 -16.61
CA LEU A 354 35.50 -29.41 -15.20
C LEU A 354 35.87 -28.16 -14.40
N GLU A 355 36.98 -27.49 -14.73
CA GLU A 355 37.37 -26.20 -14.15
C GLU A 355 36.31 -25.12 -14.48
N ARG A 356 35.84 -25.06 -15.72
CA ARG A 356 34.74 -24.18 -16.13
C ARG A 356 33.43 -24.49 -15.41
N TRP A 357 33.09 -25.77 -15.28
CA TRP A 357 31.93 -26.20 -14.51
C TRP A 357 32.03 -25.76 -13.04
N LYS A 358 33.21 -25.91 -12.42
CA LYS A 358 33.45 -25.47 -11.04
C LYS A 358 33.21 -23.97 -10.90
N GLU A 359 33.78 -23.12 -11.75
CA GLU A 359 33.59 -21.65 -11.67
C GLU A 359 32.11 -21.24 -11.68
N PHE A 360 31.26 -22.01 -12.37
CA PHE A 360 29.84 -21.75 -12.41
C PHE A 360 29.11 -22.18 -11.14
N TYR A 361 29.32 -23.44 -10.75
CA TYR A 361 28.54 -24.09 -9.69
C TYR A 361 29.16 -23.96 -8.29
N GLU A 362 30.38 -23.47 -8.16
CA GLU A 362 31.11 -23.38 -6.89
C GLU A 362 30.34 -22.63 -5.81
N ALA A 363 29.65 -21.53 -6.17
CA ALA A 363 28.82 -20.78 -5.23
C ALA A 363 27.63 -21.58 -4.66
N TYR A 364 27.23 -22.67 -5.34
CA TYR A 364 26.16 -23.58 -4.93
C TYR A 364 26.69 -24.85 -4.25
N LEU A 365 28.01 -25.06 -4.25
CA LEU A 365 28.64 -26.21 -3.60
C LEU A 365 28.91 -25.89 -2.11
N PRO A 366 28.69 -26.85 -1.20
CA PRO A 366 29.21 -26.73 0.17
C PRO A 366 30.73 -26.55 0.15
N ASN A 367 31.27 -25.70 1.03
CA ASN A 367 32.71 -25.38 1.06
C ASN A 367 33.62 -26.62 0.98
N GLY A 368 33.30 -27.69 1.73
CA GLY A 368 34.10 -28.93 1.70
C GLY A 368 34.06 -29.67 0.36
N ALA A 369 32.95 -29.57 -0.39
CA ALA A 369 32.83 -30.16 -1.73
C ALA A 369 33.59 -29.35 -2.78
N ALA A 370 33.60 -28.02 -2.67
CA ALA A 370 34.38 -27.14 -3.54
C ALA A 370 35.90 -27.37 -3.36
N GLU A 371 36.37 -27.46 -2.12
CA GLU A 371 37.77 -27.77 -1.78
C GLU A 371 38.19 -29.16 -2.29
N GLU A 372 37.33 -30.17 -2.13
CA GLU A 372 37.62 -31.52 -2.62
C GLU A 372 37.68 -31.57 -4.15
N LEU A 373 36.77 -30.88 -4.83
CA LEU A 373 36.78 -30.75 -6.28
C LEU A 373 38.06 -30.06 -6.76
N GLU A 374 38.50 -28.98 -6.08
CA GLU A 374 39.75 -28.30 -6.40
C GLU A 374 40.97 -29.20 -6.26
N ARG A 375 41.01 -30.03 -5.21
CA ARG A 375 42.04 -31.04 -5.04
C ARG A 375 42.03 -32.07 -6.18
N ILE A 376 40.86 -32.52 -6.62
CA ILE A 376 40.73 -33.45 -7.75
C ILE A 376 41.26 -32.81 -9.05
N LEU A 377 40.88 -31.56 -9.34
CA LEU A 377 41.34 -30.84 -10.53
C LEU A 377 42.84 -30.58 -10.53
N SER A 378 43.44 -30.35 -9.36
CA SER A 378 44.90 -30.20 -9.24
C SER A 378 45.69 -31.49 -9.57
N GLN A 379 45.02 -32.65 -9.56
CA GLN A 379 45.61 -33.97 -9.83
C GLN A 379 45.36 -34.47 -11.26
N MET A 380 44.36 -33.90 -11.94
CA MET A 380 44.09 -34.11 -13.37
C MET A 380 45.07 -33.29 -14.20
#